data_AF-A0A0N8RCN5-F1
#
_entry.id   AF-A0A0N8RCN5-F1
#
_cell.length_a   1.000
_cell.length_b   1.000
_cell.length_c   1.000
_cell.angle_alpha   90.00
_cell.angle_beta   90.00
_cell.angle_gamma   90.00
#
_symmetry.space_group_name_H-M   'P 1'
#
loop_
_entity.id
_entity.type
_entity.pdbx_description
1 polymer ?
#
loop_
_entity_poly.entity_id
_entity_poly.type
_entity_poly.pdbx_seq_one_letter_code
_entity_poly.pdbx_strand_id
1 'polypeptide(L)'
;MKNTSKPQGCTNLKLRQLTRMATRHYDRYISETGLKNTQYALLSYVVALGPIRPGELAKRMQMDASTLTRNLQPLVAHGWLNIGAGNDARSRLVEATESGLAKRAEGLRAWKAAQTALNERLGEERVAALHELLEACIECLDEGDDDAADE
;
A
#
# COMPACT_ATOMS: atom_id res chain seq x y z
N MET A 1 -4.51 36.44 -9.05
CA MET A 1 -5.28 35.73 -10.10
C MET A 1 -4.85 34.28 -10.13
N LYS A 2 -5.72 33.34 -9.77
CA LYS A 2 -5.48 31.92 -10.02
C LYS A 2 -5.91 31.63 -11.46
N ASN A 3 -4.95 31.48 -12.37
CA ASN A 3 -5.23 30.93 -13.70
C ASN A 3 -5.54 29.44 -13.52
N THR A 4 -6.81 29.11 -13.27
CA THR A 4 -7.27 27.72 -13.29
C THR A 4 -7.49 27.32 -14.75
N SER A 5 -6.39 26.96 -15.42
CA SER A 5 -6.45 26.29 -16.72
C SER A 5 -7.11 24.93 -16.56
N LYS A 6 -8.08 24.61 -17.43
CA LYS A 6 -8.70 23.28 -17.52
C LYS A 6 -7.60 22.20 -17.63
N PRO A 7 -7.65 21.10 -16.86
CA PRO A 7 -6.64 20.04 -16.94
C PRO A 7 -6.53 19.52 -18.37
N GLN A 8 -5.29 19.35 -18.84
CA GLN A 8 -4.98 18.79 -20.15
C GLN A 8 -4.46 17.35 -19.99
N GLY A 9 -5.05 16.43 -20.76
CA GLY A 9 -4.70 15.01 -20.76
C GLY A 9 -5.49 14.16 -19.75
N CYS A 10 -5.09 12.89 -19.61
CA CYS A 10 -5.74 11.91 -18.75
C CYS A 10 -5.04 11.81 -17.38
N THR A 11 -5.75 12.10 -16.30
CA THR A 11 -5.24 11.98 -14.91
C THR A 11 -4.74 10.57 -14.61
N ASN A 12 -5.51 9.53 -14.96
CA ASN A 12 -5.14 8.13 -14.78
C ASN A 12 -3.82 7.77 -15.50
N LEU A 13 -3.56 8.34 -16.69
CA LEU A 13 -2.30 8.12 -17.39
C LEU A 13 -1.10 8.71 -16.61
N LYS A 14 -1.24 9.94 -16.09
CA LYS A 14 -0.20 10.61 -15.29
C LYS A 14 0.04 9.85 -13.97
N LEU A 15 -1.01 9.44 -13.28
CA LEU A 15 -0.92 8.62 -12.07
C LEU A 15 -0.17 7.33 -12.34
N ARG A 16 -0.57 6.56 -13.36
CA ARG A 16 0.12 5.30 -13.71
C ARG A 16 1.60 5.50 -14.06
N GLN A 17 1.95 6.60 -14.73
CA GLN A 17 3.34 6.94 -15.01
C GLN A 17 4.11 7.21 -13.71
N LEU A 18 3.57 8.06 -12.83
CA LEU A 18 4.18 8.40 -11.55
C LEU A 18 4.31 7.16 -10.65
N THR A 19 3.25 6.35 -10.52
CA THR A 19 3.27 5.10 -9.76
C THR A 19 4.37 4.18 -10.28
N ARG A 20 4.50 3.95 -11.59
CA ARG A 20 5.58 3.10 -12.13
C ARG A 20 6.97 3.66 -11.82
N MET A 21 7.15 4.98 -11.87
CA MET A 21 8.43 5.62 -11.55
C MET A 21 8.76 5.52 -10.05
N ALA A 22 7.78 5.78 -9.19
CA ALA A 22 7.90 5.65 -7.74
C ALA A 22 8.17 4.18 -7.35
N THR A 23 7.40 3.22 -7.86
CA THR A 23 7.61 1.79 -7.59
C THR A 23 9.02 1.35 -7.98
N ARG A 24 9.51 1.71 -9.18
CA ARG A 24 10.90 1.41 -9.57
C ARG A 24 11.93 2.05 -8.65
N HIS A 25 11.66 3.23 -8.13
CA HIS A 25 12.53 3.88 -7.15
C HIS A 25 12.59 3.06 -5.86
N TYR A 26 11.46 2.68 -5.27
CA TYR A 26 11.41 1.86 -4.05
C TYR A 26 11.99 0.46 -4.24
N ASP A 27 11.68 -0.22 -5.36
CA ASP A 27 12.15 -1.58 -5.64
C ASP A 27 13.69 -1.66 -5.64
N ARG A 28 14.40 -0.60 -6.05
CA ARG A 28 15.87 -0.56 -6.03
C ARG A 28 16.47 -0.70 -4.64
N TYR A 29 15.75 -0.29 -3.60
CA TYR A 29 16.20 -0.41 -2.21
C TYR A 29 15.63 -1.68 -1.58
N ILE A 30 14.33 -1.93 -1.77
CA ILE A 30 13.63 -3.05 -1.11
C ILE A 30 14.14 -4.40 -1.61
N SER A 31 14.54 -4.51 -2.87
CA SER A 31 15.01 -5.78 -3.44
C SER A 31 16.25 -6.37 -2.75
N GLU A 32 17.07 -5.54 -2.08
CA GLU A 32 18.21 -6.01 -1.28
C GLU A 32 17.77 -6.89 -0.10
N THR A 33 16.52 -6.72 0.35
CA THR A 33 15.93 -7.53 1.42
C THR A 33 15.28 -8.81 0.89
N GLY A 34 15.33 -9.08 -0.42
CA GLY A 34 14.60 -10.20 -1.04
C GLY A 34 13.07 -10.04 -1.03
N LEU A 35 12.55 -8.87 -0.62
CA LEU A 35 11.15 -8.48 -0.75
C LEU A 35 10.92 -7.76 -2.08
N LYS A 36 9.70 -7.86 -2.60
CA LYS A 36 9.14 -6.86 -3.53
C LYS A 36 8.54 -5.71 -2.73
N ASN A 37 8.50 -4.49 -3.30
CA ASN A 37 7.87 -3.35 -2.61
C ASN A 37 6.40 -3.62 -2.24
N THR A 38 5.65 -4.33 -3.09
CA THR A 38 4.26 -4.72 -2.79
C THR A 38 4.14 -5.69 -1.61
N GLN A 39 5.10 -6.61 -1.44
CA GLN A 39 5.14 -7.53 -0.31
C GLN A 39 5.50 -6.80 0.98
N TYR A 40 6.48 -5.89 0.92
CA TYR A 40 6.83 -5.02 2.05
C TYR A 40 5.64 -4.17 2.50
N ALA A 41 4.91 -3.55 1.55
CA ALA A 41 3.74 -2.75 1.84
C ALA A 41 2.66 -3.59 2.54
N LEU A 42 2.26 -4.73 1.96
CA LEU A 42 1.27 -5.63 2.53
C LEU A 42 1.66 -6.11 3.93
N LEU A 43 2.91 -6.56 4.10
CA LEU A 43 3.42 -6.99 5.40
C LEU A 43 3.37 -5.85 6.43
N SER A 44 3.70 -4.62 6.02
CA SER A 44 3.63 -3.45 6.90
C SER A 44 2.20 -3.12 7.33
N TYR A 45 1.21 -3.23 6.44
CA TYR A 45 -0.21 -3.08 6.79
C TYR A 45 -0.65 -4.14 7.81
N VAL A 46 -0.29 -5.41 7.60
CA VAL A 46 -0.65 -6.49 8.54
C VAL A 46 0.04 -6.28 9.89
N VAL A 47 1.30 -5.87 9.93
CA VAL A 47 2.00 -5.58 11.19
C VAL A 47 1.38 -4.39 11.93
N ALA A 48 0.88 -3.38 11.21
CA ALA A 48 0.27 -2.19 11.82
C ALA A 48 -1.17 -2.41 12.30
N LEU A 49 -1.94 -3.23 11.59
CA LEU A 49 -3.39 -3.37 11.79
C LEU A 49 -3.82 -4.75 12.33
N GLY A 50 -2.91 -5.73 12.35
CA GLY A 50 -3.23 -7.12 12.65
C GLY A 50 -3.46 -7.42 14.15
N PRO A 51 -4.14 -8.54 14.47
CA PRO A 51 -4.80 -9.48 13.56
C PRO A 51 -6.02 -8.84 12.84
N ILE A 52 -6.11 -8.99 11.51
CA ILE A 52 -7.11 -8.28 10.67
C ILE A 52 -7.81 -9.22 9.70
N ARG A 53 -9.11 -9.00 9.44
CA ARG A 53 -9.86 -9.77 8.43
C ARG A 53 -9.38 -9.43 7.01
N PRO A 54 -9.25 -10.39 6.08
CA PRO A 54 -8.85 -10.10 4.70
C PRO A 54 -9.71 -9.04 4.01
N GLY A 55 -11.04 -9.08 4.18
CA GLY A 55 -11.93 -8.07 3.60
C GLY A 55 -11.66 -6.65 4.11
N GLU A 56 -11.40 -6.50 5.41
CA GLU A 56 -11.05 -5.20 5.99
C GLU A 56 -9.67 -4.74 5.53
N LEU A 57 -8.70 -5.65 5.48
CA LEU A 57 -7.37 -5.34 4.94
C LEU A 57 -7.45 -4.88 3.47
N ALA A 58 -8.32 -5.49 2.66
CA ALA A 58 -8.51 -5.11 1.26
C ALA A 58 -9.04 -3.66 1.15
N LYS A 59 -10.06 -3.32 1.96
CA LYS A 59 -10.60 -1.96 2.07
C LYS A 59 -9.53 -0.96 2.49
N ARG A 60 -8.79 -1.24 3.58
CA ARG A 60 -7.72 -0.36 4.08
C ARG A 60 -6.61 -0.11 3.08
N MET A 61 -6.35 -1.07 2.18
CA MET A 61 -5.35 -0.94 1.15
C MET A 61 -5.92 -0.48 -0.20
N GLN A 62 -7.20 -0.12 -0.26
CA GLN A 62 -7.90 0.31 -1.48
C GLN A 62 -7.67 -0.67 -2.64
N MET A 63 -7.88 -1.97 -2.37
CA MET A 63 -7.72 -3.04 -3.34
C MET A 63 -8.87 -4.04 -3.28
N ASP A 64 -9.14 -4.70 -4.41
CA ASP A 64 -10.13 -5.78 -4.46
C ASP A 64 -9.66 -7.03 -3.71
N ALA A 65 -10.62 -7.79 -3.17
CA ALA A 65 -10.34 -8.98 -2.38
C ALA A 65 -9.57 -10.06 -3.15
N SER A 66 -9.75 -10.17 -4.47
CA SER A 66 -9.05 -11.16 -5.30
C SER A 66 -7.56 -10.81 -5.42
N THR A 67 -7.25 -9.52 -5.59
CA THR A 67 -5.87 -8.99 -5.62
C THR A 67 -5.20 -9.16 -4.28
N LEU A 68 -5.89 -8.84 -3.17
CA LEU A 68 -5.34 -9.08 -1.84
C LEU A 68 -5.00 -10.55 -1.63
N THR A 69 -5.91 -11.46 -1.97
CA THR A 69 -5.72 -12.90 -1.77
C THR A 69 -4.49 -13.41 -2.52
N ARG A 70 -4.32 -12.99 -3.79
CA ARG A 70 -3.12 -13.32 -4.58
C ARG A 70 -1.85 -12.71 -3.97
N ASN A 71 -1.92 -11.51 -3.40
CA ASN A 71 -0.78 -10.86 -2.78
C ASN A 71 -0.40 -11.48 -1.42
N LEU A 72 -1.35 -12.07 -0.69
CA LEU A 72 -1.10 -12.75 0.59
C LEU A 72 -0.38 -14.09 0.40
N GLN A 73 -0.70 -14.84 -0.65
CA GLN A 73 -0.19 -16.20 -0.88
C GLN A 73 1.35 -16.31 -0.78
N PRO A 74 2.16 -15.46 -1.44
CA PRO A 74 3.61 -15.53 -1.32
C PRO A 74 4.11 -15.30 0.11
N LEU A 75 3.52 -14.36 0.85
CA LEU A 75 3.95 -14.05 2.21
C LEU A 75 3.63 -15.19 3.17
N VAL A 76 2.50 -15.86 2.98
CA VAL A 76 2.13 -17.08 3.73
C VAL A 76 3.06 -18.22 3.38
N ALA A 77 3.37 -18.43 2.09
CA ALA A 77 4.29 -19.48 1.64
C ALA A 77 5.71 -19.30 2.19
N HIS A 78 6.16 -18.04 2.37
CA HIS A 78 7.43 -17.73 3.04
C HIS A 78 7.37 -17.81 4.58
N GLY A 79 6.18 -18.06 5.16
CA GLY A 79 5.98 -18.14 6.60
C GLY A 79 5.95 -16.78 7.30
N TRP A 80 5.91 -15.65 6.56
CA TRP A 80 5.87 -14.30 7.14
C TRP A 80 4.48 -13.90 7.63
N LEU A 81 3.44 -14.44 7.00
CA LEU A 81 2.05 -14.25 7.43
C LEU A 81 1.41 -15.59 7.77
N ASN A 82 0.50 -15.55 8.74
CA ASN A 82 -0.41 -16.66 9.03
C ASN A 82 -1.85 -16.23 8.73
N ILE A 83 -2.64 -17.17 8.20
CA ILE A 83 -4.08 -16.98 8.02
C ILE A 83 -4.80 -17.99 8.90
N GLY A 84 -5.18 -17.56 10.10
CA GLY A 84 -5.81 -18.38 11.13
C GLY A 84 -7.33 -18.25 11.17
N ALA A 85 -7.96 -19.10 11.99
CA ALA A 85 -9.36 -18.91 12.37
C ALA A 85 -9.48 -17.65 13.25
N GLY A 86 -10.51 -16.83 12.99
CA GLY A 86 -10.87 -15.74 13.89
C GLY A 86 -11.82 -16.19 15.00
N ASN A 87 -12.48 -15.23 15.64
CA ASN A 87 -13.39 -15.48 16.78
C ASN A 87 -14.60 -16.40 16.45
N ASP A 88 -14.93 -16.60 15.17
CA ASP A 88 -15.90 -17.57 14.68
C ASP A 88 -15.23 -18.52 13.66
N ALA A 89 -15.65 -19.78 13.57
CA ALA A 89 -15.12 -20.84 12.71
C ALA A 89 -15.09 -20.46 11.21
N ARG A 90 -15.99 -19.55 10.81
CA ARG A 90 -16.07 -19.01 9.44
C ARG A 90 -15.21 -17.78 9.20
N SER A 91 -14.74 -17.12 10.26
CA SER A 91 -13.87 -15.94 10.13
C SER A 91 -12.41 -16.36 9.94
N ARG A 92 -11.69 -15.59 9.12
CA ARG A 92 -10.25 -15.71 8.93
C ARG A 92 -9.58 -14.42 9.35
N LEU A 93 -8.46 -14.53 10.02
CA LEU A 93 -7.61 -13.40 10.42
C LEU A 93 -6.24 -13.58 9.80
N VAL A 94 -5.70 -12.48 9.28
CA VAL A 94 -4.33 -12.37 8.80
C VAL A 94 -3.51 -11.71 9.90
N GLU A 95 -2.40 -12.34 10.25
CA GLU A 95 -1.45 -11.85 11.25
C GLU A 95 -0.01 -12.07 10.77
N ALA A 96 0.90 -11.22 11.24
CA ALA A 96 2.33 -11.41 10.99
C ALA A 96 2.88 -12.43 11.97
N THR A 97 3.68 -13.38 11.47
CA THR A 97 4.44 -14.29 12.35
C THR A 97 5.65 -13.56 12.92
N GLU A 98 6.36 -14.17 13.88
CA GLU A 98 7.64 -13.64 14.38
C GLU A 98 8.65 -13.41 13.24
N SER A 99 8.73 -14.36 12.29
CA SER A 99 9.58 -14.21 11.10
C SER A 99 9.11 -13.08 10.19
N GLY A 100 7.79 -12.84 10.09
CA GLY A 100 7.22 -11.71 9.37
C GLY A 100 7.55 -10.37 10.02
N LEU A 101 7.48 -10.29 11.35
CA LEU A 101 7.88 -9.09 12.10
C LEU A 101 9.35 -8.76 11.88
N ALA A 102 10.23 -9.77 11.96
CA ALA A 102 11.65 -9.62 11.66
C ALA A 102 11.87 -9.17 10.21
N LYS A 103 11.17 -9.78 9.25
CA LYS A 103 11.28 -9.44 7.83
C LYS A 103 10.80 -8.01 7.54
N ARG A 104 9.72 -7.57 8.19
CA ARG A 104 9.24 -6.19 8.10
C ARG A 104 10.28 -5.21 8.67
N ALA A 105 10.90 -5.54 9.79
CA ALA A 105 11.94 -4.70 10.41
C ALA A 105 13.18 -4.57 9.52
N GLU A 106 13.55 -5.63 8.79
CA GLU A 106 14.58 -5.58 7.75
C GLU A 106 14.18 -4.64 6.61
N GLY A 107 12.97 -4.83 6.05
CA GLY A 107 12.41 -4.00 4.99
C GLY A 107 12.28 -2.52 5.37
N LEU A 108 12.01 -2.22 6.65
CA LEU A 108 11.81 -0.86 7.14
C LEU A 108 13.06 0.02 6.92
N ARG A 109 14.26 -0.53 7.07
CA ARG A 109 15.50 0.24 6.85
C ARG A 109 15.67 0.59 5.38
N ALA A 110 15.46 -0.37 4.49
CA ALA A 110 15.51 -0.16 3.04
C ALA A 110 14.42 0.81 2.57
N TRP A 111 13.20 0.70 3.11
CA TRP A 111 12.12 1.63 2.82
C TRP A 111 12.43 3.05 3.27
N LYS A 112 12.98 3.24 4.49
CA LYS A 112 13.39 4.55 4.98
C LYS A 112 14.44 5.19 4.07
N ALA A 113 15.45 4.43 3.67
CA ALA A 113 16.46 4.90 2.72
C ALA A 113 15.83 5.32 1.37
N ALA A 114 14.89 4.52 0.85
CA ALA A 114 14.16 4.86 -0.37
C ALA A 114 13.34 6.15 -0.22
N GLN A 115 12.62 6.32 0.89
CA GLN A 115 11.81 7.51 1.16
C GLN A 115 12.69 8.76 1.32
N THR A 116 13.79 8.67 2.07
CA THR A 116 14.76 9.78 2.21
C THR A 116 15.32 10.19 0.85
N ALA A 117 15.76 9.23 0.03
CA ALA A 117 16.26 9.53 -1.32
C ALA A 117 15.18 10.10 -2.25
N LEU A 118 13.91 9.72 -2.06
CA LEU A 118 12.79 10.32 -2.79
C LEU A 118 12.58 11.78 -2.37
N ASN A 119 12.62 12.05 -1.06
CA ASN A 119 12.50 13.40 -0.50
C ASN A 119 13.63 14.30 -0.98
N GLU A 120 14.88 13.84 -0.99
CA GLU A 120 16.02 14.59 -1.53
C GLU A 120 15.85 14.92 -3.01
N ARG A 121 15.34 13.97 -3.81
CA ARG A 121 15.17 14.15 -5.25
C ARG A 121 14.01 15.06 -5.61
N LEU A 122 12.91 15.00 -4.86
CA LEU A 122 11.69 15.76 -5.16
C LEU A 122 11.60 17.07 -4.36
N GLY A 123 12.30 17.19 -3.24
CA GLY A 123 12.13 18.21 -2.22
C GLY A 123 11.00 17.86 -1.26
N GLU A 124 11.26 17.97 0.05
CA GLU A 124 10.28 17.62 1.10
C GLU A 124 8.98 18.40 0.99
N GLU A 125 9.04 19.70 0.69
CA GLU A 125 7.84 20.55 0.49
C GLU A 125 6.96 20.02 -0.64
N ARG A 126 7.56 19.59 -1.76
CA ARG A 126 6.82 19.03 -2.89
C ARG A 126 6.21 17.68 -2.55
N VAL A 127 6.91 16.86 -1.76
CA VAL A 127 6.40 15.56 -1.30
C VAL A 127 5.22 15.75 -0.35
N ALA A 128 5.32 16.69 0.60
CA ALA A 128 4.23 17.03 1.50
C ALA A 128 2.98 17.52 0.72
N ALA A 129 3.16 18.47 -0.19
CA ALA A 129 2.06 18.96 -1.04
C ALA A 129 1.46 17.85 -1.93
N LEU A 130 2.29 16.90 -2.39
CA LEU A 130 1.80 15.74 -3.12
C LEU A 130 0.95 14.81 -2.24
N HIS A 131 1.37 14.54 -1.00
CA HIS A 131 0.59 13.72 -0.06
C HIS A 131 -0.77 14.36 0.24
N GLU A 132 -0.80 15.66 0.55
CA GLU A 132 -2.06 16.39 0.79
C GLU A 132 -3.02 16.30 -0.40
N LEU A 133 -2.50 16.50 -1.62
CA LEU A 133 -3.31 16.39 -2.84
C LEU A 133 -3.81 14.97 -3.08
N LEU A 134 -2.99 13.95 -2.80
CA LEU A 134 -3.38 12.55 -2.95
C LEU A 134 -4.44 12.15 -1.93
N GLU A 135 -4.28 12.54 -0.66
CA GLU A 135 -5.24 12.28 0.41
C GLU A 135 -6.60 12.90 0.08
N ALA A 136 -6.64 14.19 -0.26
CA ALA A 136 -7.88 14.85 -0.69
C ALA A 136 -8.52 14.18 -1.91
N CYS A 137 -7.71 13.73 -2.88
CA CYS A 137 -8.23 13.01 -4.06
C CYS A 137 -8.77 11.62 -3.70
N ILE A 138 -8.15 10.91 -2.75
CA ILE A 138 -8.62 9.61 -2.27
C ILE A 138 -9.96 9.79 -1.57
N GLU A 139 -10.07 10.74 -0.64
CA GLU A 139 -11.32 11.04 0.08
C GLU A 139 -12.46 11.34 -0.90
N CYS A 140 -12.25 12.23 -1.88
CA CYS A 140 -13.27 12.55 -2.88
C CYS A 140 -13.67 11.38 -3.80
N LEU A 141 -12.83 10.36 -3.95
CA LEU A 141 -13.12 9.19 -4.80
C LEU A 141 -13.70 8.02 -4.01
N ASP A 142 -13.36 7.89 -2.73
CA ASP A 142 -13.88 6.86 -1.82
C ASP A 142 -15.36 7.11 -1.48
N GLU A 143 -15.76 8.37 -1.29
CA GLU A 143 -17.16 8.79 -1.06
C GLU A 143 -18.11 8.40 -2.20
N GLY A 144 -17.60 8.11 -3.42
CA GLY A 144 -18.41 7.74 -4.58
C GLY A 144 -18.71 6.24 -4.73
N ASP A 145 -18.07 5.36 -3.95
CA ASP A 145 -18.22 3.91 -4.06
C ASP A 145 -19.23 3.32 -3.05
N ASP A 146 -19.57 4.03 -1.96
CA ASP A 146 -20.56 3.59 -0.96
C ASP A 146 -22.02 3.76 -1.47
N ASP A 147 -22.29 4.68 -2.40
CA ASP A 147 -23.63 4.92 -2.97
C ASP A 147 -24.04 3.89 -4.05
N ALA A 148 -23.11 3.06 -4.54
CA ALA A 148 -23.37 2.10 -5.62
C ALA A 148 -23.66 0.67 -5.14
N ALA A 149 -23.70 0.42 -3.82
CA ALA A 149 -23.91 -0.90 -3.23
C ALA A 149 -25.37 -1.20 -2.83
N ASP A 150 -26.30 -0.25 -3.02
CA ASP A 150 -27.70 -0.32 -2.57
C ASP A 150 -28.76 -0.33 -3.71
N GLU A 151 -28.37 -0.62 -4.97
CA GLU A 151 -29.32 -0.91 -6.09
C GLU A 151 -29.22 -2.36 -6.58
#